data_AF-A0A929B5P7-F1
#
_entry.id   AF-A0A929B5P7-F1
#
_cell.length_a   1.000
_cell.length_b   1.000
_cell.length_c   1.000
_cell.angle_alpha   90.00
_cell.angle_beta   90.00
_cell.angle_gamma   90.00
#
_symmetry.space_group_name_H-M   'P 1'
#
loop_
_entity.id
_entity.type
_entity.pdbx_description
1 polymer ?
#
loop_
_entity_poly.entity_id
_entity_poly.type
_entity_poly.pdbx_seq_one_letter_code
_entity_poly.pdbx_strand_id
1 'polypeptide(L)'
;MPRKPDEYAVHFLLTGGHREEVRFNNVQDFQKWYTAELIPKSSSQEFITVPIKNIQGEYMVIRPAHVLAIRVEPVFLGSVERF
;
A
#
# COMPACT_ATOMS: atom_id res chain seq x y z
N MET A 1 0.16 -19.03 -18.89
CA MET A 1 1.06 -18.10 -18.18
C MET A 1 0.25 -17.39 -17.11
N PRO A 2 0.76 -17.18 -15.88
CA PRO A 2 0.05 -16.40 -14.88
C PRO A 2 -0.21 -14.99 -15.45
N ARG A 3 -1.44 -14.49 -15.30
CA ARG A 3 -1.80 -13.14 -15.75
C ARG A 3 -0.93 -12.13 -15.00
N LYS A 4 -0.30 -11.19 -15.71
CA LYS A 4 0.40 -10.06 -15.08
C LYS A 4 -0.64 -9.14 -14.42
N PRO A 5 -0.52 -8.79 -13.14
CA PRO A 5 -1.40 -7.81 -12.51
C PRO A 5 -1.24 -6.43 -13.14
N ASP A 6 -2.34 -5.69 -13.26
CA ASP A 6 -2.35 -4.31 -13.75
C ASP A 6 -1.89 -3.35 -12.65
N GLU A 7 -2.32 -3.60 -11.42
CA GLU A 7 -1.93 -2.86 -10.21
C GLU A 7 -1.87 -3.79 -8.99
N TYR A 8 -1.41 -3.24 -7.86
CA TYR A 8 -1.47 -3.86 -6.55
C TYR A 8 -2.16 -2.91 -5.58
N ALA A 9 -3.22 -3.40 -4.93
CA ALA A 9 -3.85 -2.70 -3.82
C ALA A 9 -3.14 -3.07 -2.52
N VAL A 10 -2.70 -2.07 -1.78
CA VAL A 10 -2.05 -2.20 -0.48
C VAL A 10 -3.00 -1.63 0.55
N HIS A 11 -3.46 -2.51 1.44
CA HIS A 11 -4.39 -2.19 2.51
C HIS A 11 -3.62 -2.06 3.82
N PHE A 12 -3.62 -0.87 4.40
CA PHE A 12 -3.10 -0.62 5.74
C PHE A 12 -4.23 -0.76 6.75
N LEU A 13 -4.07 -1.68 7.70
CA LEU A 13 -4.94 -1.79 8.86
C LEU A 13 -4.28 -1.00 9.99
N LEU A 14 -4.94 0.06 10.44
CA LEU A 14 -4.41 0.97 11.43
C LEU A 14 -5.09 0.76 12.78
N THR A 15 -4.39 1.10 13.85
CA THR A 15 -4.98 1.22 15.18
C THR A 15 -6.22 2.11 15.14
N GLY A 16 -7.27 1.76 15.88
CA GLY A 16 -8.56 2.45 15.83
C GLY A 16 -9.53 1.89 14.80
N GLY A 17 -9.15 0.86 14.05
CA GLY A 17 -10.03 0.14 13.13
C GLY A 17 -10.11 0.75 11.72
N HIS A 18 -9.28 1.74 11.42
CA HIS A 18 -9.22 2.35 10.09
C HIS A 18 -8.54 1.40 9.10
N ARG A 19 -9.05 1.40 7.87
CA ARG A 19 -8.46 0.69 6.73
C ARG A 19 -8.28 1.68 5.59
N GLU A 20 -7.02 1.89 5.21
CA GLU A 20 -6.68 2.73 4.08
C GLU A 20 -6.15 1.88 2.92
N GLU A 21 -6.59 2.19 1.71
CA GLU A 21 -6.16 1.51 0.50
C GLU A 21 -5.32 2.46 -0.35
N VAL A 22 -4.14 2.00 -0.76
CA VAL A 22 -3.30 2.69 -1.75
C VAL A 22 -2.96 1.77 -2.91
N ARG A 23 -2.70 2.36 -4.06
CA ARG A 23 -2.42 1.64 -5.30
C ARG A 23 -0.96 1.78 -5.71
N PHE A 24 -0.37 0.67 -6.13
CA PHE A 24 0.97 0.60 -6.69
C PHE A 24 0.92 -0.06 -8.07
N ASN A 25 1.58 0.54 -9.07
CA ASN A 25 1.70 -0.05 -10.41
C ASN A 25 2.55 -1.34 -10.40
N ASN A 26 3.43 -1.49 -9.41
CA ASN A 26 4.32 -2.63 -9.29
C ASN A 26 4.53 -3.03 -7.82
N VAL A 27 4.42 -4.33 -7.51
CA VAL A 27 4.74 -4.90 -6.20
C VAL A 27 6.21 -4.67 -5.81
N GLN A 28 7.14 -4.59 -6.75
CA GLN A 28 8.55 -4.30 -6.44
C GLN A 28 8.72 -2.90 -5.84
N ASP A 29 7.96 -1.90 -6.30
CA ASP A 29 8.00 -0.55 -5.74
C ASP A 29 7.54 -0.57 -4.27
N PHE A 30 6.46 -1.29 -3.99
CA PHE A 30 6.00 -1.51 -2.61
C PHE A 30 7.05 -2.24 -1.77
N GLN A 31 7.62 -3.35 -2.25
CA GLN A 31 8.62 -4.13 -1.51
C GLN A 31 9.86 -3.31 -1.18
N LYS A 32 10.32 -2.47 -2.12
CA LYS A 32 11.46 -1.57 -1.91
C LYS A 32 11.17 -0.57 -0.80
N TRP A 33 10.03 0.12 -0.86
CA TRP A 33 9.63 1.07 0.18
C TRP A 33 9.40 0.39 1.54
N TYR A 34 8.70 -0.75 1.55
CA TYR A 34 8.42 -1.53 2.75
C TYR A 34 9.70 -1.92 3.49
N THR A 35 10.71 -2.41 2.76
CA THR A 35 11.98 -2.85 3.34
C THR A 35 12.90 -1.68 3.71
N ALA A 36 12.92 -0.61 2.93
CA ALA A 36 13.84 0.51 3.12
C ALA A 36 13.35 1.56 4.12
N GLU A 37 12.03 1.78 4.22
CA GLU A 37 11.45 2.86 5.04
C GLU A 37 10.58 2.32 6.18
N LEU A 38 9.62 1.43 5.87
CA LEU A 38 8.62 1.03 6.87
C LEU A 38 9.21 0.08 7.93
N ILE A 39 9.86 -1.01 7.52
CA ILE A 39 10.43 -1.99 8.47
C ILE A 39 11.45 -1.36 9.43
N PRO A 40 12.46 -0.59 8.95
CA PRO A 40 13.47 -0.02 9.85
C PRO A 40 12.88 0.95 10.88
N LYS A 41 11.73 1.56 10.55
CA LYS A 41 11.02 2.50 11.39
C LYS A 41 9.78 1.88 12.04
N SER A 42 9.65 0.55 12.09
CA SER A 42 8.43 -0.14 12.54
C SER A 42 7.92 0.27 13.93
N SER A 43 8.80 0.67 14.85
CA SER A 43 8.43 1.19 16.18
C SER A 43 8.35 2.72 16.26
N SER A 44 8.63 3.41 15.15
CA SER A 44 8.66 4.87 15.10
C SER A 44 7.25 5.46 15.22
N GLN A 45 7.17 6.48 16.05
CA GLN A 45 6.01 7.35 16.16
C GLN A 45 6.07 8.49 15.15
N GLU A 46 7.17 8.68 14.43
CA GLU A 46 7.27 9.73 13.40
C GLU A 46 6.46 9.37 12.14
N PHE A 47 6.08 10.40 11.39
CA PHE A 47 5.42 10.20 10.11
C PHE A 47 6.43 9.81 9.03
N ILE A 48 6.06 8.81 8.23
CA ILE A 48 6.74 8.48 6.98
C ILE A 48 5.78 8.65 5.80
N THR A 49 6.31 9.06 4.66
CA THR A 49 5.52 9.19 3.43
C THR A 49 5.27 7.83 2.80
N VAL A 50 4.01 7.56 2.44
CA VAL A 50 3.61 6.42 1.62
C VAL A 50 3.62 6.87 0.15
N PRO A 51 4.34 6.17 -0.74
CA PRO A 51 4.43 6.54 -2.14
C PRO A 51 3.12 6.20 -2.86
N ILE A 52 2.22 7.19 -2.96
CA ILE A 52 1.00 7.11 -3.76
C ILE A 52 1.24 7.73 -5.14
N LYS A 53 0.80 7.06 -6.21
CA LYS A 53 1.03 7.53 -7.59
C LYS A 53 -0.25 7.89 -8.34
N ASN A 54 -1.41 7.62 -7.75
CA ASN A 54 -2.65 7.55 -8.51
C ASN A 54 -3.46 8.87 -8.45
N ILE A 55 -3.07 9.84 -7.63
CA ILE A 55 -3.81 11.10 -7.44
C ILE A 55 -2.85 12.29 -7.40
N GLN A 56 -3.04 13.25 -8.31
CA GLN A 56 -2.23 14.47 -8.35
C GLN A 56 -2.58 15.40 -7.19
N GLY A 57 -1.56 15.93 -6.51
CA GLY A 57 -1.73 16.88 -5.41
C GLY A 57 -2.00 16.24 -4.04
N GLU A 58 -2.08 14.91 -3.97
CA GLU A 58 -2.23 14.18 -2.72
C GLU A 58 -0.90 13.59 -2.25
N TYR A 59 -0.75 13.49 -0.93
CA TYR A 59 0.32 12.72 -0.29
C TYR A 59 -0.25 12.06 0.97
N MET A 60 0.22 10.85 1.26
CA MET A 60 -0.18 10.11 2.45
C MET A 60 1.02 9.95 3.37
N VAL A 61 0.80 10.16 4.66
CA VAL A 61 1.79 9.85 5.70
C VAL A 61 1.18 8.92 6.73
N ILE A 62 1.99 8.00 7.24
CA ILE A 62 1.58 7.07 8.31
C ILE A 62 2.61 7.05 9.42
N ARG A 63 2.15 6.73 10.64
CA ARG A 63 3.04 6.38 11.75
C ARG A 63 3.24 4.87 11.72
N PRO A 64 4.46 4.35 11.46
CA PRO A 64 4.69 2.91 11.35
C PRO A 64 4.22 2.12 12.58
N ALA A 65 4.42 2.68 13.79
CA ALA A 65 4.04 2.03 15.05
C ALA A 65 2.51 1.80 15.20
N HIS A 66 1.69 2.41 14.35
CA HIS A 66 0.23 2.26 14.36
C HIS A 66 -0.30 1.38 13.22
N VAL A 67 0.59 0.80 12.40
CA VAL A 67 0.22 -0.19 11.39
C VAL A 67 0.11 -1.56 12.06
N LEU A 68 -1.11 -2.11 12.11
CA LEU A 68 -1.39 -3.42 12.68
C LEU A 68 -1.14 -4.54 11.68
N ALA A 69 -1.52 -4.33 10.42
CA ALA A 69 -1.33 -5.29 9.36
C ALA A 69 -1.29 -4.60 7.99
N ILE A 70 -0.68 -5.28 7.04
CA ILE A 70 -0.63 -4.87 5.64
C ILE A 70 -1.08 -6.05 4.79
N ARG A 71 -2.08 -5.85 3.94
CA ARG A 71 -2.50 -6.83 2.93
C ARG A 71 -2.20 -6.26 1.56
N VAL A 72 -1.47 -7.02 0.75
CA VAL A 72 -1.18 -6.66 -0.65
C VAL A 72 -1.89 -7.64 -1.56
N GLU A 73 -2.65 -7.13 -2.51
CA GLU A 73 -3.39 -7.95 -3.47
C GLU A 73 -3.17 -7.48 -4.92
N PRO A 74 -2.97 -8.42 -5.86
CA PRO A 74 -2.92 -8.09 -7.28
C PRO A 74 -4.32 -7.73 -7.80
N VAL A 75 -4.39 -6.72 -8.66
CA VAL A 75 -5.61 -6.19 -9.26
C VAL A 75 -5.52 -6.39 -10.77
N PHE A 76 -6.58 -6.93 -11.36
CA PHE A 76 -6.67 -7.23 -12.79
C PHE A 76 -7.85 -6.47 -13.39
N LEU A 77 -7.58 -5.37 -14.07
CA LEU A 77 -8.59 -4.43 -14.60
C LEU A 77 -9.47 -5.05 -15.69
N GLY A 78 -9.02 -6.13 -16.34
CA GLY A 78 -9.84 -6.84 -17.34
C GLY A 78 -10.78 -7.90 -16.77
N SER A 79 -10.99 -7.96 -15.45
CA SER A 79 -12.06 -8.76 -14.84
C SER A 79 -13.17 -7.83 -14.37
N VAL A 80 -13.90 -7.24 -15.32
CA VAL A 80 -15.22 -6.70 -15.02
C VAL A 80 -16.10 -7.89 -14.66
N GLU A 81 -16.43 -8.08 -13.38
CA GLU A 81 -17.63 -8.85 -13.03
C GLU A 81 -18.80 -8.11 -13.67
N ARG A 82 -19.28 -8.65 -14.80
CA ARG A 82 -20.58 -8.29 -15.34
C ARG A 82 -21.61 -8.85 -14.34
N PHE A 83 -22.05 -8.02 -13.40
CA PHE A 83 -23.30 -8.23 -12.67
C PHE A 83 -24.47 -8.00 -13.62
#